data_AF-A0AAW9SIQ7-F1
#
_entry.id   AF-A0AAW9SIQ7-F1
#
_cell.length_a   1.000
_cell.length_b   1.000
_cell.length_c   1.000
_cell.angle_alpha   90.00
_cell.angle_beta   90.00
_cell.angle_gamma   90.00
#
_symmetry.space_group_name_H-M   'P 1'
#
loop_
_entity.id
_entity.type
_entity.pdbx_description
1 polymer ?
#
loop_
_entity_poly.entity_id
_entity_poly.type
_entity_poly.pdbx_seq_one_letter_code
_entity_poly.pdbx_strand_id
1 'polypeptide(L)'
;MARKQFISSALRSSALGGIAAIAGNRIRHFAADPSGNMSYVAIAGSLVMLVFGGIGVDMMHAELKRNKVQNTLDRAVLAAANIDNEMDPTFVVGDYFRAMNMADTLSSVEVQQGINSKRVTASGETTISSNFMSLIGVDTLAAAGRARAENAGALMEISLVLDISGSMSGQKIEQLKTAAKSFVDMVLGEGGAESNVTISIVPYNATVNLGDSFSQYFRLEGLHDYSHCAWFNAADFDTTEIDPDATLGQISHFDLYGNGQGAPELSSPWCYTGETAAVVPHSSDPGVLKARIDAFQCPGQHRHRPRDEMGPCPA
;
A
#
# COMPACT_ATOMS: atom_id res chain seq x y z
N MET A 1 19.50 38.62 126.79
CA MET A 1 18.53 39.74 126.77
C MET A 1 18.65 40.49 125.45
N ALA A 2 17.52 40.87 124.86
CA ALA A 2 17.29 41.45 123.52
C ALA A 2 18.13 42.72 123.22
N ARG A 3 18.29 43.27 121.99
CA ARG A 3 17.28 43.54 120.95
C ARG A 3 17.94 44.13 119.67
N LYS A 4 17.44 43.69 118.50
CA LYS A 4 17.50 44.19 117.08
C LYS A 4 18.17 45.54 116.72
N GLN A 5 18.86 45.60 115.56
CA GLN A 5 18.63 46.58 114.45
C GLN A 5 19.43 46.27 113.13
N PHE A 6 18.67 46.26 112.02
CA PHE A 6 18.95 46.66 110.61
C PHE A 6 20.22 46.24 109.84
N ILE A 7 20.03 45.46 108.76
CA ILE A 7 20.79 45.59 107.50
C ILE A 7 19.82 45.53 106.31
N SER A 8 19.88 46.57 105.47
CA SER A 8 19.21 46.72 104.18
C SER A 8 20.27 46.71 103.07
N SER A 9 19.85 46.22 101.90
CA SER A 9 20.38 46.47 100.55
C SER A 9 21.76 45.91 100.18
N ALA A 10 21.75 44.93 99.27
CA ALA A 10 22.51 44.98 98.02
C ALA A 10 22.03 43.85 97.09
N LEU A 11 22.15 44.09 95.78
CA LEU A 11 21.96 43.15 94.65
C LEU A 11 20.55 43.04 94.05
N ARG A 12 20.16 44.09 93.32
CA ARG A 12 19.41 43.93 92.07
C ARG A 12 20.05 44.78 90.98
N SER A 13 20.12 44.19 89.79
CA SER A 13 20.19 44.86 88.48
C SER A 13 21.56 45.34 87.96
N SER A 14 22.30 44.45 87.29
CA SER A 14 23.33 44.87 86.31
C SER A 14 23.57 43.90 85.14
N ALA A 15 22.92 42.73 85.08
CA ALA A 15 23.18 41.74 84.02
C ALA A 15 22.27 41.85 82.77
N LEU A 16 21.16 42.60 82.82
CA LEU A 16 20.15 42.61 81.75
C LEU A 16 20.36 43.68 80.66
N GLY A 17 21.21 44.69 80.88
CA GLY A 17 21.41 45.80 79.93
C GLY A 17 22.33 45.48 78.74
N GLY A 18 23.36 44.64 78.93
CA GLY A 18 24.37 44.37 77.90
C GLY A 18 23.89 43.46 76.76
N ILE A 19 23.04 42.48 77.07
CA ILE A 19 22.53 41.51 76.09
C ILE A 19 21.52 42.18 75.14
N ALA A 20 20.68 43.08 75.65
CA ALA A 20 19.70 43.81 74.85
C ALA A 20 20.36 44.77 73.84
N ALA A 21 21.47 45.43 74.22
CA ALA A 21 22.20 46.35 73.35
C ALA A 21 22.97 45.62 72.22
N ILE A 22 23.58 44.46 72.53
CA ILE A 22 24.29 43.64 71.53
C ILE A 22 23.30 43.01 70.54
N ALA A 23 22.15 42.53 71.02
CA ALA A 23 21.08 42.00 70.17
C ALA A 23 20.49 43.08 69.27
N GLY A 24 20.21 44.28 69.80
CA GLY A 24 19.70 45.40 69.02
C GLY A 24 20.66 45.85 67.91
N ASN A 25 21.97 45.88 68.19
CA ASN A 25 22.96 46.30 67.19
C ASN A 25 23.18 45.23 66.10
N ARG A 26 23.10 43.93 66.43
CA ARG A 26 23.17 42.82 65.46
C ARG A 26 21.96 42.79 64.53
N ILE A 27 20.75 43.01 65.06
CA ILE A 27 19.51 43.08 64.26
C ILE A 27 19.53 44.29 63.33
N ARG A 28 20.03 45.44 63.81
CA ARG A 28 20.17 46.64 62.98
C ARG A 28 21.24 46.50 61.90
N HIS A 29 22.30 45.74 62.16
CA HIS A 29 23.31 45.40 61.15
C HIS A 29 22.75 44.43 60.10
N PHE A 30 21.98 43.42 60.51
CA PHE A 30 21.33 42.46 59.61
C PHE A 30 20.28 43.13 58.71
N ALA A 31 19.51 44.08 59.24
CA ALA A 31 18.55 44.87 58.46
C ALA A 31 19.20 45.89 57.51
N ALA A 32 20.48 46.22 57.73
CA ALA A 32 21.24 47.18 56.92
C ALA A 32 22.26 46.49 55.99
N ASP A 33 22.30 45.16 55.94
CA ASP A 33 23.30 44.41 55.18
C ASP A 33 22.85 44.17 53.72
N PRO A 34 23.48 44.82 52.71
CA PRO A 34 23.12 44.67 51.31
C PRO A 34 23.52 43.31 50.70
N SER A 35 24.25 42.47 51.43
CA SER A 35 24.69 41.15 50.96
C SER A 35 23.54 40.14 50.73
N GLY A 36 22.35 40.39 51.29
CA GLY A 36 21.14 39.60 51.04
C GLY A 36 20.52 39.80 49.66
N ASN A 37 20.90 40.83 48.90
CA ASN A 37 20.23 41.13 47.62
C ASN A 37 20.45 40.04 46.56
N MET A 38 21.58 39.31 46.65
CA MET A 38 21.89 38.18 45.76
C MET A 38 21.10 36.91 46.09
N SER A 39 20.60 36.75 47.32
CA SER A 39 19.80 35.58 47.69
C SER A 39 18.39 35.64 47.07
N TYR A 40 17.80 36.83 46.96
CA TYR A 40 16.53 37.02 46.25
C TYR A 40 16.65 36.64 44.77
N VAL A 41 17.73 37.07 44.10
CA VAL A 41 17.98 36.71 42.69
C VAL A 41 18.26 35.22 42.54
N ALA A 42 18.99 34.61 43.47
CA ALA A 42 19.26 33.17 43.44
C ALA A 42 17.99 32.32 43.63
N ILE A 43 17.10 32.70 44.56
CA ILE A 43 15.83 32.01 44.80
C ILE A 43 14.85 32.23 43.64
N ALA A 44 14.74 33.46 43.13
CA ALA A 44 13.90 33.75 41.98
C ALA A 44 14.41 33.00 40.74
N GLY A 45 15.72 32.98 40.50
CA GLY A 45 16.35 32.25 39.41
C GLY A 45 16.18 30.73 39.50
N SER A 46 16.28 30.15 40.70
CA SER A 46 16.05 28.72 40.89
C SER A 46 14.60 28.32 40.67
N LEU A 47 13.64 29.15 41.11
CA LEU A 47 12.21 28.96 40.83
C LEU A 47 11.92 29.00 39.33
N VAL A 48 12.50 29.98 38.61
CA VAL A 48 12.35 30.07 37.15
C VAL A 48 12.91 28.83 36.46
N MET A 49 14.10 28.37 36.85
CA MET A 49 14.70 27.14 36.29
C MET A 49 13.87 25.89 36.58
N LEU A 50 13.25 25.78 37.77
CA LEU A 50 12.34 24.69 38.10
C LEU A 50 11.09 24.69 37.22
N VAL A 51 10.52 25.87 36.94
CA VAL A 51 9.37 26.00 36.03
C VAL A 51 9.75 25.55 34.63
N PHE A 52 10.86 26.04 34.06
CA PHE A 52 11.32 25.62 32.73
C PHE A 52 11.67 24.13 32.66
N GLY A 53 12.31 23.58 33.69
CA GLY A 53 12.57 22.15 33.81
C GLY A 53 11.27 21.33 33.86
N GLY A 54 10.30 21.80 34.63
CA GLY A 54 8.98 21.17 34.74
C GLY A 54 8.20 21.17 33.42
N ILE A 55 8.21 22.29 32.68
CA ILE A 55 7.63 22.37 31.32
C ILE A 55 8.27 21.33 30.41
N GLY A 56 9.59 21.15 30.49
CA GLY A 56 10.30 20.12 29.71
C GLY A 56 9.83 18.70 30.02
N VAL A 57 9.56 18.39 31.29
CA VAL A 57 9.04 17.08 31.71
C VAL A 57 7.62 16.85 31.21
N ASP A 58 6.73 17.84 31.35
CA ASP A 58 5.35 17.75 30.85
C ASP A 58 5.33 17.56 29.33
N MET A 59 6.17 18.28 28.59
CA MET A 59 6.33 18.15 27.15
C MET A 59 6.84 16.75 26.77
N MET A 60 7.85 16.22 27.48
CA MET A 60 8.36 14.88 27.23
C MET A 60 7.30 13.81 27.44
N HIS A 61 6.50 13.92 28.52
CA HIS A 61 5.37 13.02 28.77
C HIS A 61 4.30 13.12 27.68
N ALA A 62 3.97 14.33 27.24
CA ALA A 62 3.00 14.54 26.17
C ALA A 62 3.45 13.90 24.85
N GLU A 63 4.71 14.11 24.47
CA GLU A 63 5.28 13.54 23.25
C GLU A 63 5.41 12.02 23.31
N LEU A 64 5.75 11.44 24.47
CA LEU A 64 5.76 9.98 24.63
C LEU A 64 4.38 9.36 24.40
N LYS A 65 3.32 9.99 24.92
CA LYS A 65 1.94 9.51 24.73
C LYS A 65 1.48 9.70 23.29
N ARG A 66 1.76 10.86 22.67
CA ARG A 66 1.48 11.11 21.25
C ARG A 66 2.15 10.09 20.35
N ASN A 67 3.43 9.81 20.57
CA ASN A 67 4.17 8.76 19.84
C ASN A 67 3.55 7.38 20.04
N LYS A 68 3.07 7.05 21.25
CA LYS A 68 2.37 5.78 21.50
C LYS A 68 1.05 5.68 20.71
N VAL A 69 0.26 6.76 20.65
CA VAL A 69 -0.97 6.82 19.84
C VAL A 69 -0.64 6.61 18.36
N GLN A 70 0.32 7.36 17.82
CA GLN A 70 0.71 7.27 16.41
C GLN A 70 1.25 5.89 16.04
N ASN A 71 2.16 5.32 16.84
CA ASN A 71 2.70 3.98 16.58
C ASN A 71 1.62 2.89 16.62
N THR A 72 0.61 3.05 17.48
CA THR A 72 -0.53 2.12 17.55
C THR A 72 -1.41 2.27 16.33
N LEU A 73 -1.73 3.50 15.93
CA LEU A 73 -2.47 3.80 14.70
C LEU A 73 -1.80 3.20 13.47
N ASP A 74 -0.49 3.43 13.29
CA ASP A 74 0.24 2.98 12.10
C ASP A 74 0.20 1.46 11.95
N ARG A 75 0.37 0.72 13.05
CA ARG A 75 0.25 -0.75 13.06
C ARG A 75 -1.17 -1.21 12.79
N ALA A 76 -2.15 -0.55 13.41
CA ALA A 76 -3.55 -0.88 13.29
C ALA A 76 -4.06 -0.68 11.86
N VAL A 77 -3.80 0.48 11.24
CA VAL A 77 -4.25 0.77 9.87
C VAL A 77 -3.55 -0.13 8.85
N LEU A 78 -2.26 -0.45 9.04
CA LEU A 78 -1.54 -1.34 8.14
C LEU A 78 -2.11 -2.76 8.18
N ALA A 79 -2.39 -3.29 9.38
CA ALA A 79 -3.01 -4.61 9.53
C ALA A 79 -4.45 -4.65 9.02
N ALA A 80 -5.20 -3.57 9.21
CA ALA A 80 -6.59 -3.45 8.74
C ALA A 80 -6.68 -3.25 7.22
N ALA A 81 -5.70 -2.58 6.60
CA ALA A 81 -5.62 -2.37 5.16
C ALA A 81 -5.10 -3.59 4.38
N ASN A 82 -4.64 -4.66 5.04
CA ASN A 82 -4.26 -5.88 4.33
C ASN A 82 -5.48 -6.51 3.61
N ILE A 83 -5.33 -6.80 2.31
CA ILE A 83 -6.37 -7.43 1.47
C ILE A 83 -6.62 -8.88 1.89
N ASP A 84 -5.58 -9.60 2.31
CA ASP A 84 -5.69 -11.00 2.77
C ASP A 84 -6.40 -11.13 4.14
N ASN A 85 -6.67 -10.00 4.81
CA ASN A 85 -7.37 -9.99 6.08
C ASN A 85 -8.87 -9.86 5.88
N GLU A 86 -9.59 -10.98 6.05
CA GLU A 86 -11.04 -11.11 5.90
C GLU A 86 -11.83 -10.46 7.05
N MET A 87 -11.18 -10.08 8.16
CA MET A 87 -11.86 -9.43 9.28
C MET A 87 -12.28 -7.99 8.94
N ASP A 88 -13.36 -7.56 9.59
CA ASP A 88 -13.83 -6.17 9.51
C ASP A 88 -12.71 -5.19 9.92
N PRO A 89 -12.33 -4.22 9.07
CA PRO A 89 -11.20 -3.34 9.34
C PRO A 89 -11.39 -2.47 10.58
N THR A 90 -12.63 -2.09 10.88
CA THR A 90 -12.97 -1.31 12.08
C THR A 90 -12.72 -2.14 13.34
N PHE A 91 -13.12 -3.41 13.31
CA PHE A 91 -12.83 -4.35 14.40
C PHE A 91 -11.33 -4.55 14.59
N VAL A 92 -10.56 -4.74 13.50
CA VAL A 92 -9.10 -4.91 13.57
C VAL A 92 -8.44 -3.70 14.21
N VAL A 93 -8.78 -2.48 13.78
CA VAL A 93 -8.23 -1.26 14.39
C VAL A 93 -8.58 -1.19 15.87
N GLY A 94 -9.84 -1.46 16.25
CA GLY A 94 -10.26 -1.49 17.64
C GLY A 94 -9.55 -2.55 18.49
N ASP A 95 -9.20 -3.70 17.92
CA ASP A 95 -8.45 -4.76 18.61
C ASP A 95 -7.01 -4.34 18.94
N TYR A 96 -6.32 -3.68 18.01
CA TYR A 96 -4.99 -3.12 18.25
C TYR A 96 -4.98 -2.10 19.40
N PHE A 97 -5.99 -1.22 19.45
CA PHE A 97 -6.11 -0.24 20.53
C PHE A 97 -6.44 -0.90 21.88
N ARG A 98 -7.28 -1.96 21.90
CA ARG A 98 -7.55 -2.75 23.11
C ARG A 98 -6.28 -3.45 23.61
N ALA A 99 -5.51 -4.07 22.72
CA ALA A 99 -4.25 -4.74 23.06
C ALA A 99 -3.21 -3.78 23.66
N MET A 100 -3.23 -2.50 23.25
CA MET A 100 -2.33 -1.47 23.77
C MET A 100 -2.84 -0.75 25.03
N ASN A 101 -3.99 -1.17 25.57
CA ASN A 101 -4.73 -0.53 26.66
C ASN A 101 -5.06 0.95 26.37
N MET A 102 -5.63 1.20 25.18
CA MET A 102 -5.91 2.53 24.64
C MET A 102 -7.28 2.63 23.95
N ALA A 103 -8.21 1.72 24.27
CA ALA A 103 -9.52 1.64 23.60
C ALA A 103 -10.33 2.94 23.66
N ASP A 104 -10.14 3.73 24.71
CA ASP A 104 -10.76 5.05 24.96
C ASP A 104 -10.18 6.18 24.10
N THR A 105 -9.03 5.95 23.45
CA THR A 105 -8.34 6.97 22.64
C THR A 105 -8.70 6.93 21.16
N LEU A 106 -9.38 5.87 20.69
CA LEU A 106 -9.77 5.75 19.28
C LEU A 106 -10.99 6.65 19.00
N SER A 107 -10.86 7.60 18.07
CA SER A 107 -11.92 8.58 17.79
C SER A 107 -12.71 8.24 16.52
N SER A 108 -12.04 7.81 15.44
CA SER A 108 -12.72 7.41 14.21
C SER A 108 -11.94 6.38 13.40
N VAL A 109 -12.69 5.58 12.64
CA VAL A 109 -12.16 4.68 11.61
C VAL A 109 -13.01 4.87 10.35
N GLU A 110 -12.36 5.20 9.25
CA GLU A 110 -12.95 5.35 7.93
C GLU A 110 -12.37 4.26 7.03
N VAL A 111 -13.25 3.47 6.42
CA VAL A 111 -12.89 2.38 5.51
C VAL A 111 -13.41 2.70 4.13
N GLN A 112 -12.51 2.68 3.14
CA GLN A 112 -12.85 2.74 1.72
C GLN A 112 -12.36 1.44 1.08
N GLN A 113 -13.30 0.63 0.61
CA GLN A 113 -13.01 -0.64 -0.03
C GLN A 113 -13.50 -0.61 -1.47
N GLY A 114 -12.59 -0.90 -2.41
CA GLY A 114 -12.90 -1.25 -3.79
C GLY A 114 -12.65 -2.74 -4.02
N ILE A 115 -12.85 -3.19 -5.27
CA ILE A 115 -12.71 -4.60 -5.67
C ILE A 115 -11.36 -5.19 -5.24
N ASN A 116 -10.26 -4.50 -5.55
CA ASN A 116 -8.89 -4.89 -5.17
C ASN A 116 -8.11 -3.78 -4.46
N SER A 117 -8.84 -2.94 -3.74
CA SER A 117 -8.22 -1.88 -2.96
C SER A 117 -8.87 -1.76 -1.60
N LYS A 118 -8.05 -1.61 -0.58
CA LYS A 118 -8.50 -1.45 0.79
C LYS A 118 -7.71 -0.31 1.40
N ARG A 119 -8.43 0.74 1.74
CA ARG A 119 -7.89 1.96 2.34
C ARG A 119 -8.55 2.16 3.68
N VAL A 120 -7.72 2.21 4.72
CA VAL A 120 -8.18 2.40 6.09
C VAL A 120 -7.52 3.65 6.64
N THR A 121 -8.34 4.58 7.12
CA THR A 121 -7.89 5.78 7.82
C THR A 121 -8.42 5.74 9.23
N ALA A 122 -7.57 5.92 10.23
CA ALA A 122 -7.97 5.96 11.62
C ALA A 122 -7.41 7.20 12.31
N SER A 123 -8.13 7.71 13.29
CA SER A 123 -7.66 8.78 14.16
C SER A 123 -7.90 8.44 15.62
N GLY A 124 -7.05 8.99 16.48
CA GLY A 124 -7.16 8.84 17.92
C GLY A 124 -6.67 10.07 18.65
N GLU A 125 -7.28 10.35 19.79
CA GLU A 125 -7.01 11.53 20.62
C GLU A 125 -7.09 11.16 22.10
N THR A 126 -6.20 11.74 22.90
CA THR A 126 -6.23 11.62 24.36
C THR A 126 -5.67 12.88 25.00
N THR A 127 -6.20 13.28 26.15
CA THR A 127 -5.76 14.45 26.91
C THR A 127 -4.89 14.04 28.08
N ILE A 128 -3.81 14.78 28.31
CA ILE A 128 -2.82 14.51 29.36
C ILE A 128 -2.81 15.71 30.30
N SER A 129 -2.94 15.47 31.60
CA SER A 129 -2.81 16.53 32.59
C SER A 129 -1.37 17.01 32.68
N SER A 130 -1.15 18.32 32.60
CA SER A 130 0.15 18.94 32.87
C SER A 130 0.29 19.24 34.35
N ASN A 131 1.45 18.92 34.93
CA ASN A 131 1.71 19.18 36.35
C ASN A 131 2.39 20.53 36.58
N PHE A 132 3.32 20.90 35.69
CA PHE A 132 4.12 22.11 35.79
C PHE A 132 3.60 23.21 34.86
N MET A 133 3.10 22.86 33.68
CA MET A 133 2.49 23.85 32.77
C MET A 133 1.16 24.40 33.31
N SER A 134 0.50 23.70 34.25
CA SER A 134 -0.70 24.22 34.92
C SER A 134 -0.37 25.46 35.78
N LEU A 135 0.87 25.57 36.25
CA LEU A 135 1.36 26.74 37.00
C LEU A 135 1.40 28.02 36.15
N ILE A 136 1.43 27.88 34.82
CA ILE A 136 1.38 28.98 33.85
C ILE A 136 0.04 29.01 33.08
N GLY A 137 -0.97 28.28 33.55
CA GLY A 137 -2.33 28.30 33.03
C GLY A 137 -2.64 27.30 31.90
N VAL A 138 -1.79 26.30 31.65
CA VAL A 138 -2.06 25.20 30.71
C VAL A 138 -2.28 23.93 31.49
N ASP A 139 -3.54 23.53 31.68
CA ASP A 139 -3.92 22.40 32.54
C ASP A 139 -3.86 21.04 31.84
N THR A 140 -3.99 21.01 30.51
CA THR A 140 -3.93 19.79 29.72
C THR A 140 -3.22 19.97 28.39
N LEU A 141 -2.65 18.87 27.88
CA LEU A 141 -2.05 18.75 26.55
C LEU A 141 -2.78 17.65 25.77
N ALA A 142 -3.15 17.94 24.54
CA ALA A 142 -3.76 16.96 23.65
C ALA A 142 -2.69 16.15 22.91
N ALA A 143 -2.81 14.83 22.95
CA ALA A 143 -2.04 13.89 22.16
C ALA A 143 -2.97 13.24 21.12
N ALA A 144 -2.91 13.77 19.90
CA ALA A 144 -3.67 13.28 18.76
C ALA A 144 -2.77 12.64 17.71
N GLY A 145 -3.32 11.66 16.99
CA GLY A 145 -2.68 11.02 15.85
C GLY A 145 -3.70 10.70 14.76
N ARG A 146 -3.21 10.62 13.52
CA ARG A 146 -3.99 10.16 12.37
C ARG A 146 -3.07 9.32 11.51
N ALA A 147 -3.54 8.15 11.09
CA ALA A 147 -2.81 7.28 10.19
C ALA A 147 -3.73 6.80 9.07
N ARG A 148 -3.13 6.53 7.92
CA ARG A 148 -3.81 5.95 6.77
C ARG A 148 -2.89 4.92 6.13
N ALA A 149 -3.45 3.75 5.85
CA ALA A 149 -2.82 2.76 5.02
C ALA A 149 -3.73 2.43 3.84
N GLU A 150 -3.09 2.07 2.74
CA GLU A 150 -3.75 1.70 1.50
C GLU A 150 -3.00 0.51 0.91
N ASN A 151 -3.73 -0.56 0.68
CA ASN A 151 -3.26 -1.69 -0.10
C ASN A 151 -4.12 -1.74 -1.35
N ALA A 152 -3.49 -1.58 -2.51
CA ALA A 152 -4.11 -1.77 -3.80
C ALA A 152 -3.29 -2.84 -4.53
N GLY A 153 -3.95 -3.89 -5.02
CA GLY A 153 -3.26 -4.89 -5.83
C GLY A 153 -2.62 -4.21 -7.05
N ALA A 154 -1.38 -4.54 -7.38
CA ALA A 154 -0.75 -4.03 -8.59
C ALA A 154 -1.52 -4.54 -9.82
N LEU A 155 -1.86 -3.62 -10.74
CA LEU A 155 -2.39 -3.99 -12.06
C LEU A 155 -1.23 -4.57 -12.89
N MET A 156 -1.40 -5.78 -13.42
CA MET A 156 -0.40 -6.45 -14.26
C MET A 156 -1.01 -6.84 -15.59
N GLU A 157 -0.36 -6.45 -16.69
CA GLU A 157 -0.74 -6.88 -18.04
C GLU A 157 0.34 -7.80 -18.59
N ILE A 158 -0.05 -9.00 -19.02
CA ILE A 158 0.88 -10.03 -19.50
C ILE A 158 0.51 -10.45 -20.91
N SER A 159 1.46 -10.32 -21.85
CA SER A 159 1.31 -10.82 -23.22
C SER A 159 2.01 -12.16 -23.40
N LEU A 160 1.24 -13.23 -23.64
CA LEU A 160 1.77 -14.54 -24.03
C LEU A 160 1.85 -14.61 -25.56
N VAL A 161 3.07 -14.54 -26.09
CA VAL A 161 3.34 -14.77 -27.52
C VAL A 161 3.69 -16.24 -27.72
N LEU A 162 2.81 -17.01 -28.37
CA LEU A 162 2.87 -18.48 -28.41
C LEU A 162 3.13 -18.98 -29.84
N ASP A 163 4.24 -19.72 -30.01
CA ASP A 163 4.56 -20.37 -31.29
C ASP A 163 3.63 -21.57 -31.52
N ILE A 164 2.85 -21.52 -32.60
CA ILE A 164 1.96 -22.59 -33.05
C ILE A 164 2.34 -23.08 -34.46
N SER A 165 3.60 -22.87 -34.86
CA SER A 165 4.13 -23.26 -36.16
C SER A 165 4.25 -24.77 -36.35
N GLY A 166 4.41 -25.20 -37.60
CA GLY A 166 4.60 -26.62 -37.98
C GLY A 166 5.60 -27.39 -37.12
N SER A 167 6.70 -26.76 -36.69
CA SER A 167 7.72 -27.40 -35.84
C SER A 167 7.26 -27.73 -34.41
N MET A 168 6.10 -27.20 -34.00
CA MET A 168 5.46 -27.44 -32.71
C MET A 168 4.52 -28.64 -32.72
N SER A 169 4.33 -29.31 -33.86
CA SER A 169 3.47 -30.49 -33.98
C SER A 169 3.82 -31.59 -32.97
N GLY A 170 2.82 -32.41 -32.59
CA GLY A 170 2.99 -33.55 -31.70
C GLY A 170 3.05 -33.14 -30.23
N GLN A 171 3.99 -33.69 -29.47
CA GLN A 171 4.05 -33.47 -28.01
C GLN A 171 4.37 -32.02 -27.61
N LYS A 172 5.05 -31.25 -28.46
CA LYS A 172 5.48 -29.88 -28.11
C LYS A 172 4.29 -28.94 -27.92
N ILE A 173 3.31 -28.97 -28.84
CA ILE A 173 2.11 -28.13 -28.72
C ILE A 173 1.24 -28.56 -27.54
N GLU A 174 1.15 -29.86 -27.24
CA GLU A 174 0.42 -30.35 -26.06
C GLU A 174 1.08 -29.91 -24.74
N GLN A 175 2.41 -29.93 -24.68
CA GLN A 175 3.17 -29.40 -23.55
C GLN A 175 3.01 -27.87 -23.43
N LEU A 176 3.05 -27.14 -24.55
CA LEU A 176 2.80 -25.69 -24.58
C LEU A 176 1.41 -25.38 -24.04
N LYS A 177 0.37 -26.09 -24.50
CA LYS A 177 -1.00 -25.92 -24.00
C LYS A 177 -1.07 -26.16 -22.51
N THR A 178 -0.48 -27.25 -22.03
CA THR A 178 -0.47 -27.60 -20.60
C THR A 178 0.23 -26.53 -19.76
N ALA A 179 1.42 -26.10 -20.19
CA ALA A 179 2.19 -25.07 -19.50
C ALA A 179 1.48 -23.72 -19.50
N ALA A 180 0.91 -23.30 -20.63
CA ALA A 180 0.17 -22.05 -20.75
C ALA A 180 -1.09 -22.04 -19.88
N LYS A 181 -1.85 -23.14 -19.82
CA LYS A 181 -3.00 -23.25 -18.91
C LYS A 181 -2.59 -23.22 -17.44
N SER A 182 -1.50 -23.90 -17.09
CA SER A 182 -0.95 -23.85 -15.74
C SER A 182 -0.44 -22.45 -15.36
N PHE A 183 0.10 -21.70 -16.32
CA PHE A 183 0.49 -20.31 -16.12
C PHE A 183 -0.72 -19.41 -15.86
N VAL A 184 -1.78 -19.56 -16.67
CA VAL A 184 -3.05 -18.84 -16.47
C VAL A 184 -3.60 -19.11 -15.06
N ASP A 185 -3.58 -20.37 -14.61
CA ASP A 185 -4.01 -20.74 -13.26
C ASP A 185 -3.13 -20.14 -12.14
N MET A 186 -1.82 -20.13 -12.35
CA MET A 186 -0.88 -19.59 -11.36
C MET A 186 -1.03 -18.08 -11.19
N VAL A 187 -1.29 -17.36 -12.29
CA VAL A 187 -1.31 -15.90 -12.29
C VAL A 187 -2.68 -15.33 -11.92
N LEU A 188 -3.76 -15.93 -12.43
CA LEU A 188 -5.12 -15.46 -12.11
C LEU A 188 -5.64 -16.03 -10.77
N GLY A 189 -5.02 -17.10 -10.27
CA GLY A 189 -5.37 -17.75 -9.00
C GLY A 189 -6.83 -18.26 -8.96
N GLU A 190 -7.34 -18.51 -7.76
CA GLU A 190 -8.77 -18.85 -7.54
C GLU A 190 -9.70 -17.63 -7.69
N GLY A 191 -9.14 -16.41 -7.83
CA GLY A 191 -9.89 -15.15 -7.90
C GLY A 191 -10.46 -14.80 -9.29
N GLY A 192 -10.01 -15.45 -10.36
CA GLY A 192 -10.55 -15.24 -11.71
C GLY A 192 -10.57 -13.76 -12.16
N ALA A 193 -11.71 -13.30 -12.69
CA ALA A 193 -11.91 -11.94 -13.21
C ALA A 193 -11.77 -10.82 -12.16
N GLU A 194 -11.68 -11.18 -10.87
CA GLU A 194 -11.37 -10.27 -9.77
C GLU A 194 -9.85 -10.13 -9.55
N SER A 195 -9.01 -10.79 -10.36
CA SER A 195 -7.56 -10.54 -10.32
C SER A 195 -7.23 -9.23 -11.02
N ASN A 196 -6.31 -8.45 -10.45
CA ASN A 196 -5.74 -7.25 -11.10
C ASN A 196 -4.81 -7.60 -12.27
N VAL A 197 -4.97 -8.78 -12.88
CA VAL A 197 -4.13 -9.28 -13.94
C VAL A 197 -4.97 -9.47 -15.20
N THR A 198 -4.52 -8.87 -16.31
CA THR A 198 -5.06 -9.14 -17.64
C THR A 198 -4.03 -9.90 -18.44
N ILE A 199 -4.50 -10.87 -19.22
CA ILE A 199 -3.66 -11.69 -20.07
C ILE A 199 -4.07 -11.50 -21.53
N SER A 200 -3.09 -11.21 -22.38
CA SER A 200 -3.21 -11.22 -23.83
C SER A 200 -2.60 -12.50 -24.37
N ILE A 201 -3.25 -13.16 -25.32
CA ILE A 201 -2.71 -14.34 -26.01
C ILE A 201 -2.52 -13.99 -27.48
N VAL A 202 -1.27 -14.08 -27.95
CA VAL A 202 -0.86 -13.81 -29.32
C VAL A 202 -0.26 -15.08 -29.90
N PRO A 203 -1.07 -15.99 -30.45
CA PRO A 203 -0.56 -17.16 -31.15
C PRO A 203 0.01 -16.75 -32.52
N TYR A 204 1.13 -17.33 -32.92
CA TYR A 204 1.74 -17.04 -34.23
C TYR A 204 2.20 -18.31 -34.95
N ASN A 205 2.00 -18.33 -36.26
CA ASN A 205 2.57 -19.33 -37.19
C ASN A 205 2.95 -18.59 -38.48
N ALA A 206 4.18 -18.05 -38.52
CA ALA A 206 4.68 -17.11 -39.54
C ALA A 206 3.87 -15.80 -39.71
N THR A 207 2.60 -15.79 -39.31
CA THR A 207 1.64 -14.70 -39.33
C THR A 207 0.84 -14.71 -38.03
N VAL A 208 0.16 -13.60 -37.73
CA VAL A 208 -0.71 -13.45 -36.57
C VAL A 208 -2.13 -13.17 -37.06
N ASN A 209 -3.07 -14.02 -36.69
CA ASN A 209 -4.47 -13.83 -37.03
C ASN A 209 -5.13 -12.90 -36.00
N LEU A 210 -5.64 -11.74 -36.43
CA LEU A 210 -6.36 -10.82 -35.56
C LEU A 210 -7.77 -11.34 -35.20
N GLY A 211 -8.35 -12.23 -36.01
CA GLY A 211 -9.74 -12.68 -35.83
C GLY A 211 -10.76 -11.60 -36.19
N ASP A 212 -12.04 -11.96 -36.15
CA ASP A 212 -13.13 -11.11 -36.64
C ASP A 212 -13.40 -9.96 -35.66
N SER A 213 -13.25 -10.25 -34.36
CA SER A 213 -13.57 -9.31 -33.28
C SER A 213 -12.47 -8.29 -32.98
N PHE A 214 -11.19 -8.64 -33.14
CA PHE A 214 -10.09 -7.72 -32.85
C PHE A 214 -9.58 -6.99 -34.11
N SER A 215 -9.78 -7.55 -35.31
CA SER A 215 -9.44 -6.86 -36.56
C SER A 215 -10.24 -5.56 -36.77
N GLN A 216 -11.44 -5.42 -36.21
CA GLN A 216 -12.26 -4.21 -36.33
C GLN A 216 -11.63 -2.95 -35.72
N TYR A 217 -10.61 -3.11 -34.87
CA TYR A 217 -9.86 -1.99 -34.28
C TYR A 217 -8.73 -1.47 -35.19
N PHE A 218 -8.47 -2.14 -36.32
CA PHE A 218 -7.46 -1.76 -37.29
C PHE A 218 -8.07 -1.63 -38.68
N ARG A 219 -7.54 -0.71 -39.48
CA ARG A 219 -7.94 -0.58 -40.89
C ARG A 219 -7.14 -1.54 -41.76
N LEU A 220 -7.68 -2.72 -42.09
CA LEU A 220 -7.08 -3.64 -43.06
C LEU A 220 -7.42 -3.24 -44.51
N GLU A 221 -6.53 -3.56 -45.47
CA GLU A 221 -6.75 -3.31 -46.92
C GLU A 221 -8.04 -3.95 -47.50
N GLY A 222 -8.58 -4.98 -46.84
CA GLY A 222 -9.85 -5.61 -47.23
C GLY A 222 -9.75 -6.43 -48.52
N LEU A 223 -8.64 -7.16 -48.70
CA LEU A 223 -8.41 -8.04 -49.86
C LEU A 223 -9.41 -9.21 -49.90
N HIS A 224 -9.87 -9.68 -48.74
CA HIS A 224 -10.90 -10.73 -48.59
C HIS A 224 -11.44 -10.80 -47.15
N ASP A 225 -12.56 -11.50 -46.96
CA ASP A 225 -13.23 -11.68 -45.65
C ASP A 225 -12.94 -13.03 -44.98
N TYR A 226 -12.04 -13.84 -45.53
CA TYR A 226 -11.79 -15.20 -44.98
C TYR A 226 -10.90 -15.20 -43.73
N SER A 227 -9.94 -14.27 -43.64
CA SER A 227 -8.91 -14.28 -42.60
C SER A 227 -8.35 -12.88 -42.38
N HIS A 228 -7.90 -12.58 -41.16
CA HIS A 228 -7.54 -11.22 -40.73
C HIS A 228 -6.08 -11.12 -40.27
N CYS A 229 -5.13 -11.65 -41.05
CA CYS A 229 -3.70 -11.46 -40.79
C CYS A 229 -3.19 -10.17 -41.43
N ALA A 230 -2.62 -9.30 -40.61
CA ALA A 230 -1.95 -8.08 -41.05
C ALA A 230 -0.57 -8.38 -41.65
N TRP A 231 -0.18 -7.57 -42.63
CA TRP A 231 1.13 -7.51 -43.23
C TRP A 231 1.82 -6.20 -42.84
N PHE A 232 3.08 -6.30 -42.43
CA PHE A 232 3.90 -5.17 -42.01
C PHE A 232 5.07 -4.98 -42.96
N ASN A 233 5.42 -3.72 -43.23
CA ASN A 233 6.62 -3.33 -43.95
C ASN A 233 7.82 -3.29 -43.00
N ALA A 234 9.03 -3.28 -43.57
CA ALA A 234 10.25 -3.23 -42.77
C ALA A 234 10.32 -2.01 -41.83
N ALA A 235 9.81 -0.86 -42.27
CA ALA A 235 9.79 0.38 -41.47
C ALA A 235 8.80 0.33 -40.30
N ASP A 236 7.77 -0.53 -40.35
CA ASP A 236 6.78 -0.62 -39.27
C ASP A 236 7.41 -1.23 -38.00
N PHE A 237 8.50 -1.97 -38.14
CA PHE A 237 9.26 -2.54 -37.03
C PHE A 237 10.22 -1.55 -36.35
N ASP A 238 10.37 -0.33 -36.88
CA ASP A 238 11.18 0.72 -36.24
C ASP A 238 10.46 1.37 -35.03
N THR A 239 9.17 1.07 -34.85
CA THR A 239 8.36 1.57 -33.73
C THR A 239 7.59 0.44 -33.05
N THR A 240 7.19 0.66 -31.81
CA THR A 240 6.34 -0.28 -31.04
C THR A 240 4.86 0.09 -31.10
N GLU A 241 4.51 1.18 -31.81
CA GLU A 241 3.15 1.69 -31.93
C GLU A 241 2.56 1.25 -33.27
N ILE A 242 1.27 0.91 -33.26
CA ILE A 242 0.51 0.65 -34.48
C ILE A 242 -0.57 1.72 -34.53
N ASP A 243 -0.52 2.57 -35.55
CA ASP A 243 -1.58 3.54 -35.82
C ASP A 243 -2.82 2.78 -36.35
N PRO A 244 -3.95 2.76 -35.62
CA PRO A 244 -5.15 2.03 -36.03
C PRO A 244 -5.84 2.66 -37.25
N ASP A 245 -5.60 3.95 -37.51
CA ASP A 245 -6.18 4.68 -38.65
C ASP A 245 -5.37 4.49 -39.93
N ALA A 246 -4.07 4.14 -39.80
CA ALA A 246 -3.23 3.76 -40.91
C ALA A 246 -3.70 2.43 -41.50
N THR A 247 -3.75 2.34 -42.84
CA THR A 247 -4.17 1.09 -43.50
C THR A 247 -3.05 0.07 -43.43
N LEU A 248 -3.29 -1.05 -42.74
CA LEU A 248 -2.41 -2.20 -42.69
C LEU A 248 -2.68 -3.14 -43.87
N GLY A 249 -1.60 -3.66 -44.47
CA GLY A 249 -1.72 -4.67 -45.52
C GLY A 249 -2.43 -5.91 -45.01
N GLN A 250 -3.16 -6.61 -45.87
CA GLN A 250 -3.78 -7.90 -45.54
C GLN A 250 -3.11 -9.01 -46.35
N ILE A 251 -2.67 -10.07 -45.68
CA ILE A 251 -2.07 -11.23 -46.34
C ILE A 251 -3.13 -11.93 -47.20
N SER A 252 -2.79 -12.31 -48.43
CA SER A 252 -3.70 -13.05 -49.31
C SER A 252 -4.12 -14.40 -48.73
N HIS A 253 -5.33 -14.85 -49.05
CA HIS A 253 -5.84 -16.15 -48.65
C HIS A 253 -5.29 -17.24 -49.60
N PHE A 254 -4.20 -17.89 -49.20
CA PHE A 254 -3.56 -18.97 -49.96
C PHE A 254 -3.11 -20.12 -49.05
N ASP A 255 -2.90 -21.31 -49.64
CA ASP A 255 -2.32 -22.49 -48.98
C ASP A 255 -0.94 -22.74 -49.59
N LEU A 256 0.12 -22.59 -48.80
CA LEU A 256 1.51 -22.73 -49.27
C LEU A 256 1.83 -24.17 -49.71
N TYR A 257 1.15 -25.16 -49.12
CA TYR A 257 1.39 -26.58 -49.35
C TYR A 257 0.29 -27.24 -50.19
N GLY A 258 -0.69 -26.44 -50.64
CA GLY A 258 -1.81 -26.86 -51.46
C GLY A 258 -1.36 -27.17 -52.89
N ASN A 259 -1.73 -28.34 -53.38
CA ASN A 259 -1.51 -28.74 -54.78
C ASN A 259 -2.75 -28.48 -55.67
N GLY A 260 -3.84 -27.96 -55.10
CA GLY A 260 -5.11 -27.74 -55.80
C GLY A 260 -5.18 -26.33 -56.40
N GLN A 261 -5.10 -26.22 -57.73
CA GLN A 261 -5.52 -24.99 -58.41
C GLN A 261 -7.06 -24.94 -58.45
N GLY A 262 -7.65 -23.91 -57.83
CA GLY A 262 -9.08 -23.64 -57.94
C GLY A 262 -10.01 -24.45 -57.01
N ALA A 263 -9.50 -25.00 -55.91
CA ALA A 263 -10.36 -25.57 -54.88
C ALA A 263 -11.19 -24.45 -54.20
N PRO A 264 -12.50 -24.65 -53.96
CA PRO A 264 -13.37 -23.62 -53.37
C PRO A 264 -13.05 -23.32 -51.90
N GLU A 265 -12.38 -24.23 -51.19
CA GLU A 265 -11.89 -24.03 -49.82
C GLU A 265 -10.43 -24.49 -49.70
N LEU A 266 -9.64 -23.72 -48.97
CA LEU A 266 -8.25 -24.05 -48.67
C LEU A 266 -8.18 -25.01 -47.48
N SER A 267 -7.50 -26.15 -47.67
CA SER A 267 -7.32 -27.13 -46.60
C SER A 267 -6.49 -26.59 -45.43
N SER A 268 -5.39 -25.91 -45.74
CA SER A 268 -4.44 -25.37 -44.77
C SER A 268 -4.10 -23.92 -45.14
N PRO A 269 -5.01 -22.95 -44.90
CA PRO A 269 -4.72 -21.57 -45.25
C PRO A 269 -3.52 -21.07 -44.42
N TRP A 270 -2.63 -20.31 -45.06
CA TRP A 270 -1.41 -19.80 -44.43
C TRP A 270 -1.72 -18.88 -43.25
N CYS A 271 -2.75 -18.03 -43.41
CA CYS A 271 -3.42 -17.33 -42.32
C CYS A 271 -4.67 -18.11 -41.92
N TYR A 272 -4.80 -18.45 -40.63
CA TYR A 272 -5.99 -19.13 -40.12
C TYR A 272 -7.26 -18.28 -40.32
N THR A 273 -8.39 -18.95 -40.56
CA THR A 273 -9.68 -18.30 -40.81
C THR A 273 -10.50 -18.10 -39.54
N GLY A 274 -11.31 -17.04 -39.54
CA GLY A 274 -12.16 -16.62 -38.43
C GLY A 274 -11.40 -16.57 -37.10
N GLU A 275 -12.00 -17.18 -36.07
CA GLU A 275 -11.43 -17.21 -34.72
C GLU A 275 -10.41 -18.32 -34.49
N THR A 276 -9.97 -19.07 -35.51
CA THR A 276 -8.94 -20.11 -35.29
C THR A 276 -7.59 -19.47 -35.01
N ALA A 277 -7.00 -19.75 -33.83
CA ALA A 277 -5.76 -19.12 -33.38
C ALA A 277 -5.76 -17.60 -33.54
N ALA A 278 -6.90 -16.95 -33.32
CA ALA A 278 -6.97 -15.49 -33.27
C ALA A 278 -6.40 -14.94 -31.95
N VAL A 279 -5.91 -13.70 -32.00
CA VAL A 279 -5.44 -12.95 -30.83
C VAL A 279 -6.56 -12.75 -29.82
N VAL A 280 -6.23 -12.92 -28.54
CA VAL A 280 -7.05 -12.45 -27.42
C VAL A 280 -6.35 -11.23 -26.83
N PRO A 281 -6.85 -10.00 -27.04
CA PRO A 281 -6.10 -8.78 -26.71
C PRO A 281 -6.00 -8.52 -25.20
N HIS A 282 -7.04 -8.78 -24.42
CA HIS A 282 -7.01 -8.75 -22.96
C HIS A 282 -8.17 -9.58 -22.42
N SER A 283 -7.89 -10.47 -21.46
CA SER A 283 -8.91 -11.17 -20.70
C SER A 283 -8.39 -11.49 -19.31
N SER A 284 -9.29 -11.39 -18.32
CA SER A 284 -9.07 -11.88 -16.95
C SER A 284 -9.94 -13.11 -16.66
N ASP A 285 -10.65 -13.64 -17.66
CA ASP A 285 -11.45 -14.86 -17.55
C ASP A 285 -10.59 -16.09 -17.88
N PRO A 286 -10.27 -16.95 -16.88
CA PRO A 286 -9.48 -18.16 -17.11
C PRO A 286 -10.15 -19.13 -18.09
N GLY A 287 -11.48 -19.18 -18.13
CA GLY A 287 -12.25 -20.02 -19.05
C GLY A 287 -12.04 -19.62 -20.51
N VAL A 288 -12.12 -18.32 -20.80
CA VAL A 288 -11.87 -17.79 -22.16
C VAL A 288 -10.42 -18.04 -22.60
N LEU A 289 -9.45 -17.78 -21.71
CA LEU A 289 -8.02 -17.96 -22.01
C LEU A 289 -7.67 -19.44 -22.24
N LYS A 290 -8.17 -20.34 -21.39
CA LYS A 290 -7.92 -21.78 -21.53
C LYS A 290 -8.61 -22.36 -22.76
N ALA A 291 -9.85 -21.94 -23.04
CA ALA A 291 -10.56 -22.35 -24.25
C ALA A 291 -9.80 -21.92 -25.52
N ARG A 292 -9.21 -20.71 -25.51
CA ARG A 292 -8.34 -20.23 -26.60
C ARG A 292 -7.10 -21.11 -26.77
N ILE A 293 -6.42 -21.45 -25.68
CA ILE A 293 -5.22 -22.31 -25.70
C ILE A 293 -5.56 -23.71 -26.20
N ASP A 294 -6.67 -24.29 -25.73
CA ASP A 294 -7.10 -25.62 -26.15
C ASP A 294 -7.48 -25.67 -27.64
N ALA A 295 -7.99 -24.57 -28.18
CA ALA A 295 -8.32 -24.41 -29.60
C ALA A 295 -7.11 -24.34 -30.54
N PHE A 296 -5.87 -24.29 -30.04
CA PHE A 296 -4.70 -24.36 -30.91
C PHE A 296 -4.66 -25.71 -31.62
N GLN A 297 -4.70 -25.68 -32.95
CA GLN A 297 -4.70 -26.90 -33.75
C GLN A 297 -3.28 -27.42 -33.94
N CYS A 298 -3.17 -28.73 -34.21
CA CYS A 298 -1.91 -29.33 -34.60
C CYS A 298 -1.59 -28.96 -36.06
N PRO A 299 -0.52 -28.19 -36.33
CA PRO A 299 -0.17 -27.87 -37.69
C PRO A 299 0.20 -29.16 -38.45
N GLY A 300 -0.56 -29.45 -39.52
CA GLY A 300 -0.42 -30.66 -40.35
C GLY A 300 -1.61 -31.65 -40.31
N GLN A 301 -2.61 -31.47 -39.43
CA GLN A 301 -3.80 -32.34 -39.38
C GLN A 301 -4.89 -32.03 -40.42
N HIS A 302 -4.74 -30.96 -41.19
CA HIS A 302 -5.66 -30.53 -42.24
C HIS A 302 -5.87 -31.52 -43.39
N ARG A 303 -5.22 -32.70 -43.37
CA ARG A 303 -5.35 -33.62 -44.50
C ARG A 303 -6.78 -34.12 -44.70
N HIS A 304 -7.59 -34.45 -43.69
CA HIS A 304 -8.91 -35.09 -43.95
C HIS A 304 -9.98 -35.07 -42.84
N ARG A 305 -9.95 -34.22 -41.79
CA ARG A 305 -10.96 -34.31 -40.70
C ARG A 305 -11.69 -33.01 -40.33
N PRO A 306 -13.02 -33.05 -40.13
CA PRO A 306 -13.80 -31.97 -39.53
C PRO A 306 -13.30 -31.61 -38.13
N ARG A 307 -13.55 -30.36 -37.71
CA ARG A 307 -13.18 -29.81 -36.39
C ARG A 307 -13.67 -30.66 -35.21
N ASP A 308 -14.79 -31.34 -35.39
CA ASP A 308 -15.44 -32.18 -34.36
C ASP A 308 -14.80 -33.57 -34.21
N GLU A 309 -13.86 -33.94 -35.09
CA GLU A 309 -13.16 -35.24 -35.12
C GLU A 309 -11.64 -35.12 -34.85
N MET A 310 -11.18 -33.93 -34.48
CA MET A 310 -9.77 -33.66 -34.16
C MET A 310 -9.46 -34.18 -32.74
N GLY A 311 -8.97 -35.41 -32.67
CA GLY A 311 -8.38 -35.98 -31.46
C GLY A 311 -7.03 -35.32 -31.10
N PRO A 312 -6.43 -35.70 -29.96
CA PRO A 312 -5.13 -35.18 -29.53
C PRO A 312 -4.09 -35.33 -30.64
N CYS A 313 -3.17 -34.36 -30.70
CA CYS A 313 -2.06 -34.35 -31.63
C CYS A 313 -1.32 -35.70 -31.64
N PRO A 314 -1.28 -36.44 -32.77
CA PRO A 314 -0.55 -37.69 -32.85
C PRO A 314 0.93 -37.43 -32.59
N ALA A 315 1.55 -38.34 -31.84
CA ALA A 315 2.96 -38.28 -31.44
C ALA A 315 3.91 -38.36 -32.64
#